data_AF-A0AA45W540-F1
#
_entry.id   AF-A0AA45W540-F1
#
_cell.length_a   1.000
_cell.length_b   1.000
_cell.length_c   1.000
_cell.angle_alpha   90.00
_cell.angle_beta   90.00
_cell.angle_gamma   90.00
#
_symmetry.space_group_name_H-M   'P 1'
#
loop_
_entity.id
_entity.type
_entity.pdbx_description
1 polymer ?
#
loop_
_entity_poly.entity_id
_entity_poly.type
_entity_poly.pdbx_seq_one_letter_code
_entity_poly.pdbx_strand_id
1 'polypeptide(L)'
;MALIDDWLIYLEEPDAFSKNHFEPMITDTGNPLDLQRAFGSLPQGAAMIERIERLRSETNFTGLYHVQDPSRRLGHDAMIEKARKYCDHVSDFLRDIDMADLAKSVDNGGFSYLDVHSYDFRDSDGRLGLNETGEVLEDEFTLKLKKGPHYLLGLFQAVLFMTKIPVVTRYIMQPVVKFPLNEADGYATWIGGAAIAFGDRGNFLLVEPELIRQS
;
A
#
# COMPACT_ATOMS: atom_id res chain seq x y z
N MET A 1 -6.41 -26.03 0.62
CA MET A 1 -5.52 -26.65 -0.39
C MET A 1 -5.93 -26.30 -1.82
N ALA A 2 -7.22 -26.15 -2.16
CA ALA A 2 -7.65 -25.74 -3.52
C ALA A 2 -7.05 -24.41 -4.02
N LEU A 3 -6.92 -23.38 -3.16
CA LEU A 3 -6.47 -22.04 -3.57
C LEU A 3 -5.03 -21.94 -4.09
N ILE A 4 -4.10 -22.76 -3.59
CA ILE A 4 -2.72 -22.79 -4.09
C ILE A 4 -2.67 -23.49 -5.44
N ASP A 5 -3.42 -24.58 -5.58
CA ASP A 5 -3.49 -25.32 -6.84
C ASP A 5 -4.18 -24.45 -7.92
N ASP A 6 -5.26 -23.74 -7.57
CA ASP A 6 -5.92 -22.75 -8.43
C ASP A 6 -4.97 -21.61 -8.83
N TRP A 7 -4.10 -21.17 -7.93
CA TRP A 7 -3.09 -20.15 -8.22
C TRP A 7 -2.04 -20.65 -9.21
N LEU A 8 -1.54 -21.87 -9.02
CA LEU A 8 -0.60 -22.48 -9.95
C LEU A 8 -1.23 -22.65 -11.33
N ILE A 9 -2.52 -23.05 -11.40
CA ILE A 9 -3.27 -23.09 -12.66
C ILE A 9 -3.41 -21.69 -13.26
N TYR A 10 -3.69 -20.64 -12.47
CA TYR A 10 -3.81 -19.27 -12.98
C TYR A 10 -2.50 -18.70 -13.52
N LEU A 11 -1.35 -19.12 -12.98
CA LEU A 11 -0.04 -18.75 -13.54
C LEU A 11 0.16 -19.34 -14.95
N GLU A 12 -0.46 -20.49 -15.25
CA GLU A 12 -0.37 -21.19 -16.53
C GLU A 12 -1.52 -20.79 -17.49
N GLU A 13 -2.74 -20.60 -16.97
CA GLU A 13 -3.99 -20.31 -17.67
C GLU A 13 -4.74 -19.14 -17.00
N PRO A 14 -4.38 -17.88 -17.30
CA PRO A 14 -4.87 -16.73 -16.55
C PRO A 14 -6.38 -16.43 -16.72
N ASP A 15 -7.00 -16.89 -17.81
CA ASP A 15 -8.43 -16.66 -18.06
C ASP A 15 -9.35 -17.70 -17.37
N ALA A 16 -8.78 -18.68 -16.65
CA ALA A 16 -9.54 -19.77 -16.02
C ALA A 16 -10.35 -19.35 -14.79
N PHE A 17 -10.10 -18.17 -14.21
CA PHE A 17 -10.65 -17.76 -12.92
C PHE A 17 -11.32 -16.38 -12.95
N SER A 18 -12.30 -16.21 -12.06
CA SER A 18 -13.02 -14.94 -11.91
C SER A 18 -12.16 -13.86 -11.24
N LYS A 19 -12.55 -12.59 -11.42
CA LYS A 19 -11.85 -11.41 -10.89
C LYS A 19 -11.65 -11.38 -9.38
N ASN A 20 -12.27 -12.23 -8.57
CA ASN A 20 -12.13 -12.18 -7.09
C ASN A 20 -11.63 -13.52 -6.52
N HIS A 21 -11.12 -14.41 -7.37
CA HIS A 21 -10.79 -15.80 -6.98
C HIS A 21 -9.63 -15.90 -5.98
N PHE A 22 -8.70 -14.95 -6.00
CA PHE A 22 -7.45 -15.00 -5.22
C PHE A 22 -7.42 -14.10 -3.99
N GLU A 23 -8.53 -13.43 -3.65
CA GLU A 23 -8.66 -12.60 -2.46
C GLU A 23 -8.23 -13.30 -1.14
N PRO A 24 -8.61 -14.58 -0.87
CA PRO A 24 -8.19 -15.27 0.35
C PRO A 24 -6.81 -15.92 0.25
N MET A 25 -6.14 -15.85 -0.91
CA MET A 25 -4.93 -16.65 -1.15
C MET A 25 -3.79 -16.30 -0.19
N ILE A 26 -3.58 -15.02 0.15
CA ILE A 26 -2.46 -14.64 1.01
C ILE A 26 -2.79 -14.72 2.50
N THR A 27 -4.08 -14.67 2.84
CA THR A 27 -4.56 -14.89 4.21
C THR A 27 -4.59 -16.37 4.58
N ASP A 28 -4.90 -17.25 3.63
CA ASP A 28 -4.91 -18.71 3.83
C ASP A 28 -3.53 -19.38 3.71
N THR A 29 -2.55 -18.71 3.09
CA THR A 29 -1.15 -19.17 2.99
C THR A 29 -0.33 -18.73 4.21
N GLY A 30 -0.87 -18.95 5.41
CA GLY A 30 -0.25 -18.58 6.68
C GLY A 30 1.11 -19.27 6.96
N ASN A 31 1.50 -20.25 6.15
CA ASN A 31 2.78 -20.97 6.27
C ASN A 31 3.82 -20.45 5.25
N PRO A 32 5.08 -20.16 5.66
CA PRO A 32 6.18 -19.78 4.77
C PRO A 32 6.40 -20.72 3.56
N LEU A 33 6.13 -22.02 3.71
CA LEU A 33 6.24 -22.98 2.60
C LEU A 33 5.25 -22.68 1.47
N ASP A 34 4.05 -22.22 1.81
CA ASP A 34 3.03 -21.91 0.83
C ASP A 34 3.32 -20.59 0.10
N LEU A 35 3.92 -19.61 0.78
CA LEU A 35 4.44 -18.39 0.13
C LEU A 35 5.53 -18.72 -0.89
N GLN A 36 6.45 -19.62 -0.53
CA GLN A 36 7.51 -20.07 -1.45
C GLN A 36 6.92 -20.82 -2.65
N ARG A 37 5.90 -21.65 -2.45
CA ARG A 37 5.20 -22.33 -3.56
C ARG A 37 4.45 -21.35 -4.45
N ALA A 38 3.80 -20.35 -3.87
CA ALA A 38 3.01 -19.37 -4.62
C ALA A 38 3.89 -18.39 -5.41
N PHE A 39 4.99 -17.91 -4.82
CA PHE A 39 5.73 -16.77 -5.38
C PHE A 39 7.17 -17.09 -5.74
N GLY A 40 7.74 -18.22 -5.30
CA GLY A 40 9.15 -18.52 -5.48
C GLY A 40 9.60 -18.64 -6.94
N SER A 41 8.69 -19.02 -7.84
CA SER A 41 8.95 -19.10 -9.29
C SER A 41 8.79 -17.77 -10.03
N LEU A 42 8.22 -16.74 -9.38
CA LEU A 42 8.01 -15.44 -10.01
C LEU A 42 9.33 -14.66 -10.14
N PRO A 43 9.49 -13.84 -11.18
CA PRO A 43 10.59 -12.88 -11.25
C PRO A 43 10.58 -11.98 -10.02
N GLN A 44 11.70 -11.93 -9.27
CA GLN A 44 11.79 -11.21 -7.99
C GLN A 44 10.84 -11.70 -6.88
N GLY A 45 10.31 -12.93 -7.01
CA GLY A 45 9.41 -13.52 -6.03
C GLY A 45 9.98 -13.61 -4.62
N ALA A 46 11.28 -13.92 -4.48
CA ALA A 46 11.96 -13.95 -3.19
C ALA A 46 11.90 -12.61 -2.45
N ALA A 47 12.11 -11.49 -3.15
CA ALA A 47 12.02 -10.15 -2.56
C ALA A 47 10.58 -9.80 -2.14
N MET A 48 9.58 -10.27 -2.90
CA MET A 48 8.18 -10.11 -2.52
C MET A 48 7.83 -10.96 -1.28
N ILE A 49 8.30 -12.20 -1.20
CA ILE A 49 8.12 -13.05 -0.01
C ILE A 49 8.74 -12.38 1.22
N GLU A 50 9.94 -11.83 1.11
CA GLU A 50 10.59 -11.10 2.21
C GLU A 50 9.72 -9.93 2.70
N ARG A 51 9.11 -9.16 1.78
CA ARG A 51 8.21 -8.05 2.15
C ARG A 51 6.91 -8.54 2.81
N ILE A 52 6.37 -9.69 2.40
CA ILE A 52 5.20 -10.31 3.02
C ILE A 52 5.53 -10.79 4.44
N GLU A 53 6.63 -11.52 4.62
CA GLU A 53 7.10 -11.98 5.93
C GLU A 53 7.38 -10.81 6.87
N ARG A 54 7.98 -9.74 6.33
CA ARG A 54 8.17 -8.50 7.07
C ARG A 54 6.86 -7.90 7.56
N LEU A 55 5.86 -7.76 6.68
CA LEU A 55 4.52 -7.30 7.07
C LEU A 55 3.97 -8.15 8.22
N ARG A 56 4.01 -9.49 8.08
CA ARG A 56 3.52 -10.43 9.10
C ARG A 56 4.20 -10.25 10.46
N SER A 57 5.50 -9.93 10.47
CA SER A 57 6.28 -9.72 11.70
C SER A 57 6.11 -8.34 12.34
N GLU A 58 5.59 -7.36 11.59
CA GLU A 58 5.47 -5.96 11.99
C GLU A 58 4.01 -5.54 12.28
N THR A 59 3.05 -6.46 12.16
CA THR A 59 1.60 -6.19 12.25
C THR A 59 0.86 -7.24 13.07
N ASN A 60 -0.38 -6.92 13.43
CA ASN A 60 -1.31 -7.88 14.03
C ASN A 60 -2.30 -8.40 12.97
N PHE A 61 -2.64 -9.69 13.02
CA PHE A 61 -3.63 -10.28 12.13
C PHE A 61 -5.01 -10.34 12.79
N THR A 62 -6.03 -9.75 12.16
CA THR A 62 -7.40 -9.68 12.70
C THR A 62 -8.22 -10.96 12.48
N GLY A 63 -7.66 -11.93 11.77
CA GLY A 63 -8.42 -13.04 11.19
C GLY A 63 -8.91 -12.77 9.77
N LEU A 64 -8.90 -11.50 9.32
CA LEU A 64 -9.32 -11.09 7.97
C LEU A 64 -8.20 -10.39 7.20
N TYR A 65 -7.43 -9.52 7.86
CA TYR A 65 -6.35 -8.75 7.28
C TYR A 65 -5.35 -8.31 8.37
N HIS A 66 -4.19 -7.83 7.96
CA HIS A 66 -3.16 -7.27 8.81
C HIS A 66 -3.46 -5.81 9.13
N VAL A 67 -3.36 -5.46 10.41
CA VAL A 67 -3.49 -4.10 10.94
C VAL A 67 -2.22 -3.72 11.69
N GLN A 68 -1.98 -2.42 11.84
CA GLN A 68 -0.82 -1.88 12.53
C GLN A 68 -0.72 -2.45 13.95
N ASP A 69 0.50 -2.74 14.42
CA ASP A 69 0.74 -3.10 15.82
C ASP A 69 0.90 -1.83 16.66
N PRO A 70 0.00 -1.55 17.63
CA PRO A 70 0.11 -0.38 18.49
C PRO A 70 1.44 -0.29 19.25
N SER A 71 2.11 -1.42 19.52
CA SER A 71 3.39 -1.44 20.23
C SER A 71 4.56 -0.87 19.41
N ARG A 72 4.41 -0.83 18.07
CA ARG A 72 5.41 -0.34 17.11
C ARG A 72 5.19 1.11 16.69
N ARG A 73 4.23 1.79 17.32
CA ARG A 73 3.89 3.17 16.97
C ARG A 73 5.09 4.10 17.08
N LEU A 74 5.26 4.93 16.07
CA LEU A 74 6.28 5.98 16.08
C LEU A 74 5.80 7.20 16.88
N GLY A 75 6.74 7.87 17.54
CA GLY A 75 6.52 9.21 18.05
C GLY A 75 6.22 10.20 16.92
N HIS A 76 5.52 11.28 17.25
CA HIS A 76 5.07 12.31 16.30
C HIS A 76 6.17 12.78 15.33
N ASP A 77 7.35 13.13 15.86
CA ASP A 77 8.43 13.67 15.03
C ASP A 77 9.02 12.61 14.09
N ALA A 78 9.17 11.38 14.56
CA ALA A 78 9.61 10.25 13.73
C ALA A 78 8.57 9.89 12.65
N MET A 79 7.28 10.00 12.96
CA MET A 79 6.21 9.82 12.00
C MET A 79 6.27 10.88 10.89
N ILE A 80 6.39 12.16 11.26
CA ILE A 80 6.51 13.27 10.31
C ILE A 80 7.76 13.11 9.45
N GLU A 81 8.89 12.70 10.02
CA GLU A 81 10.12 12.47 9.27
C GLU A 81 9.91 11.40 8.19
N LYS A 82 9.27 10.28 8.53
CA LYS A 82 8.97 9.20 7.58
C LYS A 82 7.99 9.64 6.51
N ALA A 83 6.92 10.32 6.90
CA ALA A 83 5.95 10.83 5.95
C ALA A 83 6.57 11.85 5.00
N ARG A 84 7.47 12.71 5.50
CA ARG A 84 8.18 13.70 4.68
C ARG A 84 9.05 13.03 3.61
N LYS A 85 9.85 12.03 4.00
CA LYS A 85 10.68 11.26 3.06
C LYS A 85 9.84 10.58 1.99
N TYR A 86 8.67 10.05 2.36
CA TYR A 86 7.76 9.49 1.37
C TYR A 86 7.19 10.56 0.43
N CYS A 87 6.79 11.73 0.95
CA CYS A 87 6.39 12.88 0.13
C CYS A 87 7.50 13.30 -0.85
N ASP A 88 8.76 13.32 -0.43
CA ASP A 88 9.89 13.63 -1.31
C ASP A 88 9.98 12.61 -2.47
N HIS A 89 9.87 11.31 -2.18
CA HIS A 89 9.85 10.28 -3.23
C HIS A 89 8.66 10.41 -4.18
N VAL A 90 7.47 10.72 -3.65
CA VAL A 90 6.26 10.93 -4.45
C VAL A 90 6.42 12.15 -5.34
N SER A 91 6.95 13.24 -4.82
CA SER A 91 7.20 14.47 -5.57
C SER A 91 8.20 14.27 -6.70
N ASP A 92 9.30 13.55 -6.44
CA ASP A 92 10.27 13.19 -7.48
C ASP A 92 9.63 12.31 -8.56
N PHE A 93 8.84 11.30 -8.17
CA PHE A 93 8.09 10.48 -9.12
C PHE A 93 7.11 11.31 -9.97
N LEU A 94 6.37 12.23 -9.36
CA LEU A 94 5.42 13.10 -10.06
C LEU A 94 6.13 14.02 -11.06
N ARG A 95 7.32 14.52 -10.73
CA ARG A 95 8.15 15.28 -11.69
C ARG A 95 8.59 14.43 -12.87
N ASP A 96 8.98 13.19 -12.62
CA ASP A 96 9.42 12.26 -13.66
C ASP A 96 8.31 11.90 -14.66
N ILE A 97 7.04 12.08 -14.28
CA ILE A 97 5.87 11.88 -15.15
C ILE A 97 5.20 13.20 -15.59
N ASP A 98 5.95 14.31 -15.55
CA ASP A 98 5.52 15.64 -16.00
C ASP A 98 4.33 16.25 -15.22
N MET A 99 4.14 15.87 -13.95
CA MET A 99 3.11 16.40 -13.04
C MET A 99 3.68 17.39 -12.00
N ALA A 100 4.37 18.43 -12.49
CA ALA A 100 5.11 19.37 -11.63
C ALA A 100 4.24 20.16 -10.63
N ASP A 101 3.01 20.51 -11.00
CA ASP A 101 2.10 21.25 -10.12
C ASP A 101 1.65 20.39 -8.93
N LEU A 102 1.38 19.10 -9.18
CA LEU A 102 1.03 18.14 -8.15
C LEU A 102 2.23 17.82 -7.25
N ALA A 103 3.42 17.63 -7.83
CA ALA A 103 4.66 17.48 -7.08
C ALA A 103 4.90 18.65 -6.12
N LYS A 104 4.65 19.88 -6.59
CA LYS A 104 4.76 21.10 -5.77
C LYS A 104 3.75 21.12 -4.62
N SER A 105 2.53 20.62 -4.81
CA SER A 105 1.53 20.49 -3.74
C SER A 105 2.01 19.52 -2.66
N VAL A 106 2.56 18.37 -3.06
CA VAL A 106 3.10 17.36 -2.14
C VAL A 106 4.27 17.89 -1.31
N ASP A 107 5.23 18.60 -1.92
CA ASP A 107 6.41 19.17 -1.25
C ASP A 107 6.07 20.23 -0.21
N ASN A 108 5.22 21.18 -0.58
CA ASN A 108 4.96 22.36 0.23
C ASN A 108 3.92 22.11 1.33
N GLY A 109 3.30 20.92 1.35
CA GLY A 109 2.28 20.58 2.31
C GLY A 109 2.84 20.38 3.72
N GLY A 110 2.43 21.20 4.70
CA GLY A 110 2.58 20.85 6.11
C GLY A 110 1.83 19.56 6.45
N PHE A 111 2.13 18.91 7.58
CA PHE A 111 1.34 17.77 8.06
C PHE A 111 0.32 18.21 9.10
N SER A 112 -0.93 17.81 8.90
CA SER A 112 -1.97 17.86 9.93
C SER A 112 -2.42 16.44 10.27
N TYR A 113 -2.72 16.18 11.54
CA TYR A 113 -3.28 14.90 11.96
C TYR A 113 -4.79 14.91 11.77
N LEU A 114 -5.32 13.85 11.18
CA LEU A 114 -6.75 13.61 11.04
C LEU A 114 -7.09 12.24 11.60
N ASP A 115 -8.27 12.16 12.20
CA ASP A 115 -8.83 10.89 12.65
C ASP A 115 -9.37 10.17 11.41
N VAL A 116 -9.10 8.86 11.32
CA VAL A 116 -9.51 8.04 10.18
C VAL A 116 -11.03 8.05 9.99
N HIS A 117 -11.84 8.18 11.04
CA HIS A 117 -13.30 8.27 10.90
C HIS A 117 -13.76 9.66 10.42
N SER A 118 -13.09 10.72 10.87
CA SER A 118 -13.31 12.09 10.40
C SER A 118 -12.85 12.27 8.95
N TYR A 119 -11.88 11.48 8.49
CA TYR A 119 -11.41 11.52 7.11
C TYR A 119 -12.57 11.20 6.15
N ASP A 120 -13.21 10.04 6.29
CA ASP A 120 -14.32 9.62 5.43
C ASP A 120 -15.44 10.67 5.40
N PHE A 121 -15.80 11.21 6.57
CA PHE A 121 -16.83 12.23 6.67
C PHE A 121 -16.43 13.54 5.96
N ARG A 122 -15.22 14.06 6.23
CA ARG A 122 -14.79 15.37 5.69
C ARG A 122 -14.42 15.31 4.20
N ASP A 123 -13.99 14.15 3.73
CA ASP A 123 -13.75 13.91 2.31
C ASP A 123 -15.06 13.91 1.53
N SER A 124 -16.10 13.22 2.05
CA SER A 124 -17.42 13.20 1.41
C SER A 124 -18.07 14.59 1.27
N ASP A 125 -17.75 15.53 2.18
CA ASP A 125 -18.16 16.93 2.13
C ASP A 125 -17.22 17.84 1.31
N GLY A 126 -16.13 17.31 0.73
CA GLY A 126 -15.11 18.07 -0.02
C GLY A 126 -14.29 19.04 0.81
N ARG A 127 -14.31 18.92 2.15
CA ARG A 127 -13.71 19.90 3.07
C ARG A 127 -12.22 19.73 3.27
N LEU A 128 -11.68 18.55 2.98
CA LEU A 128 -10.25 18.27 3.12
C LEU A 128 -9.42 18.89 2.00
N GLY A 129 -10.03 19.19 0.86
CA GLY A 129 -9.31 19.65 -0.34
C GLY A 129 -8.24 18.63 -0.73
N LEU A 130 -8.60 17.35 -0.81
CA LEU A 130 -7.69 16.32 -1.29
C LEU A 130 -7.32 16.60 -2.74
N ASN A 131 -6.05 16.38 -3.06
CA ASN A 131 -5.57 16.50 -4.44
C ASN A 131 -5.55 15.12 -5.12
N GLU A 132 -5.31 15.11 -6.43
CA GLU A 132 -5.34 13.89 -7.26
C GLU A 132 -4.12 12.97 -7.09
N THR A 133 -3.19 13.26 -6.16
CA THR A 133 -1.95 12.46 -6.00
C THR A 133 -2.25 10.99 -5.75
N GLY A 134 -3.22 10.70 -4.86
CA GLY A 134 -3.60 9.32 -4.56
C GLY A 134 -4.07 8.57 -5.82
N GLU A 135 -4.93 9.21 -6.60
CA GLU A 135 -5.49 8.65 -7.85
C GLU A 135 -4.40 8.43 -8.89
N VAL A 136 -3.52 9.42 -9.10
CA VAL A 136 -2.39 9.32 -10.04
C VAL A 136 -1.47 8.15 -9.68
N LEU A 137 -1.13 7.97 -8.40
CA LEU A 137 -0.29 6.85 -7.96
C LEU A 137 -0.95 5.49 -8.23
N GLU A 138 -2.27 5.39 -8.04
CA GLU A 138 -3.03 4.17 -8.32
C GLU A 138 -3.16 3.89 -9.82
N ASP A 139 -3.40 4.92 -10.63
CA ASP A 139 -3.52 4.82 -12.08
C ASP A 139 -2.19 4.40 -12.72
N GLU A 140 -1.09 5.03 -12.32
CA GLU A 140 0.25 4.68 -12.82
C GLU A 140 0.66 3.27 -12.41
N PHE A 141 0.35 2.86 -11.18
CA PHE A 141 0.58 1.49 -10.74
C PHE A 141 -0.27 0.49 -11.55
N THR A 142 -1.56 0.78 -11.72
CA THR A 142 -2.50 -0.04 -12.50
C THR A 142 -2.08 -0.15 -13.96
N LEU A 143 -1.54 0.92 -14.55
CA LEU A 143 -1.01 0.92 -15.90
C LEU A 143 0.17 -0.05 -16.04
N LYS A 144 1.05 -0.13 -15.03
CA LYS A 144 2.15 -1.11 -15.00
C LYS A 144 1.62 -2.54 -14.87
N LEU A 145 0.62 -2.78 -14.02
CA LEU A 145 -0.02 -4.09 -13.91
C LEU A 145 -0.60 -4.55 -15.26
N LYS A 146 -1.35 -3.68 -15.94
CA LYS A 146 -1.98 -3.96 -17.25
C LYS A 146 -0.97 -4.21 -18.37
N LYS A 147 0.22 -3.59 -18.31
CA LYS A 147 1.30 -3.77 -19.30
C LYS A 147 2.17 -5.00 -19.00
N GLY A 148 2.12 -5.53 -17.78
CA GLY A 148 2.87 -6.70 -17.37
C GLY A 148 2.13 -8.02 -17.67
N PRO A 149 2.68 -9.14 -17.19
CA PRO A 149 2.00 -10.44 -17.27
C PRO A 149 0.63 -10.41 -16.60
N HIS A 150 -0.35 -11.10 -17.18
CA HIS A 150 -1.74 -11.11 -16.70
C HIS A 150 -1.84 -11.49 -15.21
N TYR A 151 -0.99 -12.40 -14.74
CA TYR A 151 -1.01 -12.84 -13.35
C TYR A 151 -0.82 -11.72 -12.31
N LEU A 152 -0.26 -10.57 -12.72
CA LEU A 152 -0.07 -9.42 -11.83
C LEU A 152 -1.38 -8.84 -11.32
N LEU A 153 -2.48 -8.98 -12.07
CA LEU A 153 -3.80 -8.50 -11.63
C LEU A 153 -4.37 -9.36 -10.50
N GLY A 154 -4.30 -10.68 -10.64
CA GLY A 154 -4.68 -11.60 -9.55
C GLY A 154 -3.79 -11.43 -8.32
N LEU A 155 -2.48 -11.22 -8.54
CA LEU A 155 -1.53 -10.93 -7.47
C LEU A 155 -1.86 -9.63 -6.73
N PHE A 156 -2.21 -8.58 -7.47
CA PHE A 156 -2.61 -7.29 -6.90
C PHE A 156 -3.79 -7.43 -5.95
N GLN A 157 -4.81 -8.18 -6.35
CA GLN A 157 -5.97 -8.41 -5.50
C GLN A 157 -5.58 -9.19 -4.24
N ALA A 158 -4.84 -10.28 -4.39
CA ALA A 158 -4.41 -11.09 -3.26
C ALA A 158 -3.60 -10.26 -2.24
N VAL A 159 -2.69 -9.40 -2.71
CA VAL A 159 -1.88 -8.52 -1.85
C VAL A 159 -2.71 -7.38 -1.26
N LEU A 160 -3.61 -6.77 -2.04
CA LEU A 160 -4.50 -5.73 -1.54
C LEU A 160 -5.37 -6.24 -0.40
N PHE A 161 -5.82 -7.49 -0.45
CA PHE A 161 -6.60 -8.09 0.62
C PHE A 161 -5.83 -8.28 1.93
N MET A 162 -4.49 -8.29 1.91
CA MET A 162 -3.69 -8.41 3.12
C MET A 162 -3.86 -7.23 4.08
N THR A 163 -4.04 -6.00 3.60
CA THR A 163 -4.17 -4.81 4.46
C THR A 163 -5.27 -3.84 4.05
N LYS A 164 -5.74 -3.90 2.79
CA LYS A 164 -6.62 -2.91 2.15
C LYS A 164 -5.98 -1.53 1.94
N ILE A 165 -4.66 -1.42 2.10
CA ILE A 165 -3.94 -0.15 2.05
C ILE A 165 -3.08 -0.08 0.78
N PRO A 166 -3.38 0.81 -0.18
CA PRO A 166 -2.69 0.88 -1.47
C PRO A 166 -1.17 1.04 -1.36
N VAL A 167 -0.67 1.90 -0.46
CA VAL A 167 0.79 2.11 -0.27
C VAL A 167 1.49 0.81 0.16
N VAL A 168 0.85 -0.01 1.00
CA VAL A 168 1.40 -1.29 1.44
C VAL A 168 1.37 -2.30 0.29
N THR A 169 0.31 -2.31 -0.50
CA THR A 169 0.21 -3.16 -1.70
C THR A 169 1.30 -2.84 -2.72
N ARG A 170 1.48 -1.55 -3.05
CA ARG A 170 2.54 -1.11 -3.96
C ARG A 170 3.92 -1.43 -3.39
N TYR A 171 4.15 -1.28 -2.09
CA TYR A 171 5.39 -1.72 -1.44
C TYR A 171 5.61 -3.22 -1.64
N ILE A 172 4.68 -4.10 -1.27
CA ILE A 172 4.89 -5.55 -1.38
C ILE A 172 5.16 -5.97 -2.84
N MET A 173 4.42 -5.40 -3.78
CA MET A 173 4.48 -5.76 -5.20
C MET A 173 5.56 -5.04 -6.02
N GLN A 174 6.17 -3.98 -5.49
CA GLN A 174 7.17 -3.19 -6.19
C GLN A 174 8.25 -4.03 -6.90
N PRO A 175 8.81 -5.11 -6.29
CA PRO A 175 9.87 -5.89 -6.94
C PRO A 175 9.41 -6.59 -8.22
N VAL A 176 8.16 -7.05 -8.27
CA VAL A 176 7.61 -7.81 -9.39
C VAL A 176 7.01 -6.89 -10.46
N VAL A 177 6.40 -5.77 -10.05
CA VAL A 177 5.78 -4.78 -10.97
C VAL A 177 6.81 -3.80 -11.54
N LYS A 178 7.96 -3.62 -10.88
CA LYS A 178 8.99 -2.62 -11.20
C LYS A 178 8.41 -1.19 -11.22
N PHE A 179 7.58 -0.89 -10.23
CA PHE A 179 7.05 0.46 -10.03
C PHE A 179 8.17 1.37 -9.50
N PRO A 180 8.43 2.54 -10.13
CA PRO A 180 9.64 3.32 -9.84
C PRO A 180 9.57 4.11 -8.53
N LEU A 181 8.38 4.40 -7.99
CA LEU A 181 8.22 5.10 -6.72
C LEU A 181 8.74 4.23 -5.56
N ASN A 182 9.61 4.79 -4.71
CA ASN A 182 10.07 4.13 -3.50
C ASN A 182 9.04 4.20 -2.35
N GLU A 183 8.31 3.10 -2.19
CA GLU A 183 7.24 2.95 -1.19
C GLU A 183 7.73 2.67 0.24
N ALA A 184 9.04 2.54 0.48
CA ALA A 184 9.57 2.07 1.77
C ALA A 184 9.22 2.99 2.94
N ASP A 185 9.31 4.31 2.76
CA ASP A 185 8.95 5.27 3.82
C ASP A 185 7.43 5.43 3.96
N GLY A 186 6.65 5.21 2.90
CA GLY A 186 5.19 5.16 2.97
C GLY A 186 4.71 3.95 3.76
N TYR A 187 5.29 2.77 3.48
CA TYR A 187 5.11 1.57 4.28
C TYR A 187 5.53 1.76 5.74
N ALA A 188 6.70 2.37 5.99
CA ALA A 188 7.17 2.62 7.36
C ALA A 188 6.28 3.61 8.13
N THR A 189 5.72 4.62 7.45
CA THR A 189 4.72 5.53 8.03
C THR A 189 3.48 4.76 8.44
N TRP A 190 3.00 3.86 7.57
CA TRP A 190 1.88 2.98 7.88
C TRP A 190 2.17 2.06 9.05
N ILE A 191 3.29 1.33 9.07
CA ILE A 191 3.68 0.51 10.23
C ILE A 191 3.78 1.34 11.51
N GLY A 192 4.23 2.60 11.39
CA GLY A 192 4.33 3.53 12.50
C GLY A 192 2.97 3.97 13.08
N GLY A 193 1.86 3.71 12.41
CA GLY A 193 0.51 4.02 12.90
C GLY A 193 -0.22 5.15 12.18
N ALA A 194 0.23 5.56 10.98
CA ALA A 194 -0.47 6.59 10.20
C ALA A 194 -0.53 6.27 8.70
N ALA A 195 -1.63 6.60 8.03
CA ALA A 195 -1.68 6.65 6.57
C ALA A 195 -1.50 8.10 6.09
N ILE A 196 -1.01 8.29 4.86
CA ILE A 196 -0.78 9.62 4.28
C ILE A 196 -1.89 9.89 3.26
N ALA A 197 -2.57 11.02 3.41
CA ALA A 197 -3.43 11.58 2.37
C ALA A 197 -2.86 12.92 1.90
N PHE A 198 -3.03 13.23 0.62
CA PHE A 198 -2.46 14.41 -0.02
C PHE A 198 -3.55 15.45 -0.27
N GLY A 199 -3.29 16.70 0.07
CA GLY A 199 -4.24 17.79 -0.10
C GLY A 199 -3.62 19.02 -0.74
N ASP A 200 -4.46 19.83 -1.38
CA ASP A 200 -4.08 21.04 -2.11
C ASP A 200 -3.31 22.03 -1.23
N ARG A 201 -3.62 22.06 0.07
CA ARG A 201 -3.11 23.02 1.05
C ARG A 201 -2.22 22.40 2.12
N GLY A 202 -2.01 21.09 2.08
CA GLY A 202 -1.34 20.35 3.15
C GLY A 202 -1.56 18.86 3.03
N ASN A 203 -0.59 18.09 3.53
CA ASN A 203 -0.70 16.64 3.63
C ASN A 203 -1.31 16.28 5.00
N PHE A 204 -1.93 15.10 5.05
CA PHE A 204 -2.62 14.61 6.25
C PHE A 204 -2.03 13.30 6.70
N LEU A 205 -1.81 13.18 8.01
CA LEU A 205 -1.53 11.92 8.68
C LEU A 205 -2.84 11.40 9.28
N LEU A 206 -3.40 10.38 8.64
CA LEU A 206 -4.61 9.71 9.09
C LEU A 206 -4.22 8.71 10.18
N VAL A 207 -4.77 8.90 11.38
CA VAL A 207 -4.49 8.09 12.58
C VAL A 207 -5.79 7.65 13.22
N GLU A 208 -5.78 6.58 14.01
CA GLU A 208 -6.94 6.23 14.85
C GLU A 208 -7.26 7.38 15.85
N PRO A 209 -8.54 7.63 16.18
CA PRO A 209 -8.97 8.79 16.96
C PRO A 209 -8.42 8.85 18.38
N GLU A 210 -8.14 7.71 19.00
CA GLU A 210 -7.49 7.61 20.33
C GLU A 210 -6.09 8.24 20.36
N LEU A 211 -5.56 8.63 19.20
CA LEU A 211 -4.17 9.00 18.97
C LEU A 211 -3.99 10.46 18.57
N ILE A 212 -5.07 11.18 18.33
CA ILE A 212 -5.02 12.62 18.18
C ILE A 212 -4.76 13.20 19.56
N ARG A 213 -3.69 13.99 19.71
CA ARG A 213 -3.44 14.73 20.96
C ARG A 213 -4.73 15.43 21.38
N GLN A 214 -5.28 15.04 22.53
CA GLN A 214 -6.17 15.93 23.25
C GLN A 214 -5.30 17.10 23.72
N SER A 215 -5.48 18.24 23.07
CA SER A 215 -4.89 19.53 23.45
C SER A 215 -5.29 19.94 24.86
#